data_AF-A0A3A6NYF0-F1
#
_entry.id   AF-A0A3A6NYF0-F1
#
_cell.length_a   1.000
_cell.length_b   1.000
_cell.length_c   1.000
_cell.angle_alpha   90.00
_cell.angle_beta   90.00
_cell.angle_gamma   90.00
#
_symmetry.space_group_name_H-M   'P 1'
#
loop_
_entity.id
_entity.type
_entity.pdbx_description
1 polymer ?
#
loop_
_entity_poly.entity_id
_entity_poly.type
_entity_poly.pdbx_seq_one_letter_code
_entity_poly.pdbx_strand_id
1 'polypeptide(L)'
;MISYLHGRGPMLGMFDEQRVGKLLVALMKDNPAIILLDKAKKPAISMLAGKDRGSLFGIWDSQGKPQALMGLINDMPMLYLYQKYQTGMLFRTTSEGKPGLALLDNGAIVWSAAGGAAPTAPDASGLEDIMREVMR
;
A
#
# COMPACT_ATOMS: atom_id res chain seq x y z
N MET A 1 20.44 -0.10 -12.91
CA MET A 1 20.90 1.31 -12.95
C MET A 1 20.77 1.89 -11.56
N ILE A 2 21.79 2.56 -11.06
CA ILE A 2 21.71 3.35 -9.82
C ILE A 2 21.62 4.82 -10.23
N SER A 3 20.67 5.56 -9.68
CA SER A 3 20.52 7.00 -9.88
C SER A 3 20.37 7.70 -8.55
N TYR A 4 20.97 8.87 -8.41
CA TYR A 4 20.78 9.76 -7.27
C TYR A 4 20.30 11.11 -7.76
N LEU A 5 19.19 11.58 -7.21
CA LEU A 5 18.67 12.92 -7.45
C LEU A 5 18.59 13.65 -6.11
N HIS A 6 19.26 14.80 -6.04
CA HIS A 6 19.22 15.64 -4.84
C HIS A 6 17.76 15.98 -4.49
N GLY A 7 17.36 15.76 -3.24
CA GLY A 7 15.98 15.94 -2.78
C GLY A 7 15.03 14.75 -3.00
N ARG A 8 15.41 13.71 -3.76
CA ARG A 8 14.63 12.47 -3.94
C ARG A 8 15.31 11.23 -3.35
N GLY A 9 16.62 11.29 -3.13
CA GLY A 9 17.40 10.19 -2.59
C GLY A 9 17.82 9.17 -3.66
N PRO A 10 18.57 8.12 -3.27
CA PRO A 10 19.07 7.12 -4.20
C PRO A 10 17.96 6.14 -4.61
N MET A 11 18.05 5.70 -5.87
CA MET A 11 17.19 4.69 -6.47
C MET A 11 18.02 3.66 -7.24
N LEU A 12 17.65 2.39 -7.10
CA LEU A 12 18.12 1.27 -7.90
C LEU A 12 16.97 0.75 -8.75
N GLY A 13 17.14 0.80 -10.07
CA GLY A 13 16.20 0.22 -11.04
C GLY A 13 16.77 -1.05 -11.68
N MET A 14 15.97 -2.12 -11.72
CA MET A 14 16.25 -3.33 -12.51
C MET A 14 15.30 -3.38 -13.71
N PHE A 15 15.84 -3.76 -14.86
CA PHE A 15 15.15 -3.72 -16.15
C PHE A 15 15.21 -5.09 -16.81
N ASP A 16 14.23 -5.40 -17.66
CA ASP A 16 14.29 -6.56 -18.55
C ASP A 16 15.16 -6.30 -19.80
N GLU A 17 15.27 -7.31 -20.66
CA GLU A 17 16.01 -7.25 -21.92
C GLU A 17 15.49 -6.17 -22.87
N GLN A 18 14.22 -5.79 -22.76
CA GLN A 18 13.58 -4.73 -23.53
C GLN A 18 13.72 -3.35 -22.88
N ARG A 19 14.54 -3.22 -21.82
CA ARG A 19 14.74 -1.99 -21.03
C ARG A 19 13.46 -1.48 -20.36
N VAL A 20 12.53 -2.38 -20.05
CA VAL A 20 11.34 -2.07 -19.24
C VAL A 20 11.68 -2.29 -17.77
N GLY A 21 11.50 -1.28 -16.94
CA GLY A 21 11.73 -1.38 -15.49
C GLY A 21 10.79 -2.42 -14.86
N LYS A 22 11.36 -3.33 -14.05
CA LYS A 22 10.64 -4.39 -13.34
C LYS A 22 10.68 -4.25 -11.83
N LEU A 23 11.75 -3.66 -11.30
CA LEU A 23 11.92 -3.43 -9.88
C LEU A 23 12.50 -2.02 -9.67
N LEU A 24 11.92 -1.30 -8.72
CA LEU A 24 12.47 -0.09 -8.15
C LEU A 24 12.74 -0.32 -6.66
N VAL A 25 13.94 0.02 -6.20
CA VAL A 25 14.28 0.13 -4.78
C VAL A 25 14.71 1.57 -4.55
N ALA A 26 14.02 2.30 -3.69
CA ALA A 26 14.25 3.72 -3.46
C ALA A 26 14.38 4.03 -1.96
N LEU A 27 15.28 4.95 -1.63
CA LEU A 27 15.33 5.58 -0.32
C LEU A 27 14.90 7.04 -0.50
N MET A 28 13.59 7.30 -0.39
CA MET A 28 13.07 8.67 -0.42
C MET A 28 13.33 9.34 0.93
N LYS A 29 13.07 10.65 1.04
CA LYS A 29 13.34 11.56 2.17
C LYS A 29 12.70 11.09 3.50
N ASP A 30 13.14 9.94 4.01
CA ASP A 30 12.68 9.14 5.15
C ASP A 30 11.69 7.99 4.84
N ASN A 31 11.42 7.68 3.57
CA ASN A 31 10.45 6.64 3.18
C ASN A 31 11.05 5.60 2.21
N PRO A 32 11.61 4.48 2.69
CA PRO A 32 12.11 3.44 1.81
C PRO A 32 10.96 2.74 1.09
N ALA A 33 11.20 2.38 -0.17
CA ALA A 33 10.22 1.74 -1.03
C ALA A 33 10.86 0.62 -1.88
N ILE A 34 10.11 -0.48 -2.06
CA ILE A 34 10.40 -1.55 -3.02
C ILE A 34 9.14 -1.72 -3.88
N ILE A 35 9.25 -1.58 -5.19
CA ILE A 35 8.10 -1.68 -6.10
C ILE A 35 8.43 -2.62 -7.26
N LEU A 36 7.62 -3.66 -7.42
CA LEU A 36 7.58 -4.47 -8.62
C LEU A 36 6.59 -3.86 -9.61
N LEU A 37 7.03 -3.70 -10.85
CA LEU A 37 6.26 -3.07 -11.91
C LEU A 37 5.73 -4.12 -12.90
N ASP A 38 4.51 -3.89 -13.38
CA ASP A 38 3.92 -4.65 -14.47
C ASP A 38 4.50 -4.25 -15.85
N LYS A 39 4.00 -4.87 -16.92
CA LYS A 39 4.43 -4.57 -18.30
C LYS A 39 4.12 -3.13 -18.74
N ALA A 40 3.11 -2.50 -18.14
CA ALA A 40 2.71 -1.12 -18.38
C ALA A 40 3.43 -0.13 -17.44
N LYS A 41 4.43 -0.59 -16.67
CA LYS A 41 5.16 0.19 -15.66
C LYS A 41 4.24 0.71 -14.55
N LYS A 42 3.15 0.01 -14.25
CA LYS A 42 2.33 0.27 -13.07
C LYS A 42 2.80 -0.60 -11.90
N PRO A 43 2.63 -0.16 -10.65
CA PRO A 43 2.86 -1.03 -9.50
C PRO A 43 2.01 -2.30 -9.61
N ALA A 44 2.64 -3.45 -9.42
CA ALA A 44 1.98 -4.74 -9.24
C ALA A 44 2.06 -5.20 -7.78
N ILE A 45 3.23 -5.01 -7.16
CA ILE A 45 3.48 -5.22 -5.74
C ILE A 45 4.30 -4.05 -5.22
N SER A 46 4.02 -3.62 -3.99
CA SER A 46 4.78 -2.57 -3.34
C SER A 46 5.00 -2.84 -1.87
N MET A 47 6.17 -2.44 -1.37
CA MET A 47 6.50 -2.35 0.04
C MET A 47 6.96 -0.92 0.32
N LEU A 48 6.35 -0.28 1.31
CA LEU A 48 6.61 1.11 1.66
C LEU A 48 6.77 1.18 3.17
N ALA A 49 7.78 1.91 3.66
CA ALA A 49 7.80 2.32 5.05
C ALA A 49 7.64 3.84 5.11
N GLY A 50 6.68 4.30 5.90
CA GLY A 50 6.43 5.70 6.14
C GLY A 50 6.97 6.10 7.50
N LYS A 51 7.74 7.18 7.56
CA LYS A 51 8.10 7.82 8.84
C LYS A 51 6.82 8.11 9.63
N ASP A 52 6.77 7.60 10.87
CA ASP A 52 5.64 7.74 11.81
C ASP A 52 4.29 7.14 11.34
N ARG A 53 4.28 6.38 10.25
CA ARG A 53 3.06 5.77 9.68
C ARG A 53 3.08 4.25 9.68
N GLY A 54 4.24 3.62 9.90
CA GLY A 54 4.42 2.17 9.85
C GLY A 54 4.87 1.68 8.48
N SER A 55 4.77 0.36 8.24
CA SER A 55 5.18 -0.29 7.00
C SER A 55 4.00 -0.99 6.33
N LEU A 56 3.89 -0.86 5.01
CA LEU A 56 2.78 -1.35 4.23
C LEU A 56 3.26 -2.20 3.06
N PHE A 57 2.60 -3.32 2.83
CA PHE A 57 2.71 -4.19 1.67
C PHE A 57 1.39 -4.09 0.88
N GLY A 58 1.49 -3.91 -0.43
CA GLY A 58 0.33 -3.75 -1.31
C GLY A 58 0.42 -4.62 -2.57
N ILE A 59 -0.72 -5.16 -2.99
CA ILE A 59 -0.93 -5.84 -4.27
C ILE A 59 -1.92 -5.02 -5.08
N TRP A 60 -1.62 -4.80 -6.35
CA TRP A 60 -2.35 -3.89 -7.23
C TRP A 60 -2.94 -4.61 -8.43
N ASP A 61 -4.09 -4.14 -8.91
CA ASP A 61 -4.69 -4.63 -10.15
C ASP A 61 -4.05 -3.98 -11.40
N SER A 62 -4.44 -4.47 -12.59
CA SER A 62 -4.00 -3.93 -13.89
C SER A 62 -4.39 -2.45 -14.12
N GLN A 63 -5.32 -1.92 -13.34
CA GLN A 63 -5.74 -0.52 -13.40
C GLN A 63 -4.91 0.36 -12.45
N GLY A 64 -4.02 -0.21 -11.64
CA GLY A 64 -3.24 0.50 -10.64
C GLY A 64 -4.05 0.82 -9.38
N LYS A 65 -5.11 0.06 -9.10
CA LYS A 65 -5.84 0.15 -7.83
C LYS A 65 -5.32 -0.94 -6.90
N PRO A 66 -5.12 -0.66 -5.60
CA PRO A 66 -4.81 -1.73 -4.66
C PRO A 66 -5.94 -2.76 -4.67
N GLN A 67 -5.66 -4.01 -4.34
CA GLN A 67 -6.64 -5.08 -4.11
C GLN A 67 -6.38 -5.78 -2.77
N ALA A 68 -5.13 -5.72 -2.30
CA ALA A 68 -4.75 -6.11 -0.96
C ALA A 68 -3.76 -5.10 -0.40
N LEU A 69 -3.96 -4.70 0.85
CA LEU A 69 -3.04 -3.90 1.64
C LEU A 69 -2.87 -4.60 2.99
N MET A 70 -1.64 -4.74 3.46
CA MET A 70 -1.37 -5.29 4.79
C MET A 70 -0.14 -4.63 5.42
N GLY A 71 -0.11 -4.59 6.74
CA GLY A 71 1.02 -4.05 7.49
C GLY A 71 0.55 -3.23 8.67
N LEU A 72 1.19 -2.08 8.86
CA LEU A 72 0.97 -1.17 9.98
C LEU A 72 0.53 0.20 9.45
N ILE A 73 -0.50 0.77 10.07
CA ILE A 73 -0.86 2.19 9.94
C ILE A 73 -0.84 2.81 11.33
N ASN A 74 0.03 3.79 11.55
CA ASN A 74 0.30 4.37 12.88
C ASN A 74 0.56 3.26 13.91
N ASP A 75 1.43 2.32 13.54
CA ASP A 75 1.80 1.12 14.31
C ASP A 75 0.67 0.15 14.68
N MET A 76 -0.52 0.33 14.09
CA MET A 76 -1.64 -0.59 14.25
C MET A 76 -1.69 -1.60 13.10
N PRO A 77 -1.73 -2.92 13.38
CA PRO A 77 -1.94 -3.95 12.37
C PRO A 77 -3.20 -3.70 11.54
N MET A 78 -3.06 -3.89 10.23
CA MET A 78 -4.14 -3.76 9.27
C MET A 78 -3.98 -4.79 8.16
N LEU A 79 -5.12 -5.33 7.73
CA LEU A 79 -5.27 -6.10 6.50
C LEU A 79 -6.54 -5.62 5.83
N TYR A 80 -6.43 -5.22 4.57
CA TYR A 80 -7.56 -4.78 3.77
C TYR A 80 -7.51 -5.50 2.44
N LEU A 81 -8.51 -6.34 2.19
CA LEU A 81 -8.71 -7.07 0.94
C LEU A 81 -9.96 -6.51 0.29
N TYR A 82 -9.89 -6.07 -0.95
CA TYR A 82 -11.07 -5.63 -1.66
C TYR A 82 -10.99 -5.93 -3.14
N GLN A 83 -12.16 -6.16 -3.72
CA GLN A 83 -12.36 -6.35 -5.15
C GLN A 83 -13.02 -5.09 -5.74
N LYS A 84 -13.24 -5.13 -7.05
CA LYS A 84 -14.12 -4.19 -7.77
C LYS A 84 -15.38 -3.88 -6.95
N TYR A 85 -15.73 -2.60 -6.88
CA TYR A 85 -16.82 -2.04 -6.09
C TYR A 85 -16.60 -1.99 -4.56
N GLN A 86 -15.38 -2.17 -4.04
CA GLN A 86 -15.12 -2.08 -2.59
C GLN A 86 -15.85 -3.16 -1.76
N THR A 87 -16.22 -4.28 -2.39
CA THR A 87 -16.62 -5.50 -1.70
C THR A 87 -15.37 -6.21 -1.20
N GLY A 88 -15.35 -6.66 0.06
CA GLY A 88 -14.14 -7.20 0.62
C GLY A 88 -14.15 -7.42 2.13
N MET A 89 -12.96 -7.39 2.72
CA MET A 89 -12.70 -7.63 4.12
C MET A 89 -11.72 -6.59 4.67
N LEU A 90 -12.03 -6.07 5.84
CA LEU A 90 -11.18 -5.18 6.60
C LEU A 90 -10.90 -5.78 7.97
N PHE A 91 -9.63 -5.94 8.29
CA PHE A 91 -9.14 -6.22 9.62
C PHE A 91 -8.27 -5.06 10.10
N ARG A 92 -8.50 -4.59 11.32
CA ARG A 92 -7.67 -3.55 11.94
C ARG A 92 -7.78 -3.61 13.46
N THR A 93 -6.73 -3.24 14.17
CA THR A 93 -6.84 -2.88 15.59
C THR A 93 -7.34 -1.43 15.77
N THR A 94 -8.28 -1.21 16.68
CA THR A 94 -8.70 0.14 17.05
C THR A 94 -7.57 0.87 17.81
N SER A 95 -7.73 2.19 18.01
CA SER A 95 -6.82 2.97 18.86
C SER A 95 -6.77 2.48 20.32
N GLU A 96 -7.76 1.72 20.76
CA GLU A 96 -7.79 1.04 22.07
C GLU A 96 -7.09 -0.33 22.05
N GLY A 97 -6.45 -0.71 20.94
CA GLY A 97 -5.77 -1.99 20.76
C GLY A 97 -6.71 -3.19 20.55
N LYS A 98 -8.01 -2.96 20.34
CA LYS A 98 -8.97 -4.06 20.17
C LYS A 98 -9.03 -4.50 18.70
N PRO A 99 -9.01 -5.80 18.39
CA PRO A 99 -9.17 -6.25 17.02
C PRO A 99 -10.60 -6.02 16.53
N GLY A 100 -10.72 -5.65 15.26
CA GLY A 100 -11.97 -5.54 14.53
C GLY A 100 -11.84 -6.18 13.16
N LEU A 101 -12.88 -6.91 12.76
CA LEU A 101 -13.04 -7.51 11.44
C LEU A 101 -14.39 -7.03 10.86
N ALA A 102 -14.40 -6.63 9.60
CA ALA A 102 -15.62 -6.27 8.87
C ALA A 102 -15.61 -6.89 7.47
N LEU A 103 -16.80 -7.29 7.01
CA LEU A 103 -17.07 -7.59 5.61
C LEU A 103 -17.76 -6.39 4.98
N LEU A 104 -17.29 -6.01 3.80
CA LEU A 104 -17.82 -4.90 3.03
C LEU A 104 -18.57 -5.41 1.81
N ASP A 105 -19.68 -4.77 1.47
CA ASP A 105 -20.32 -4.86 0.17
C ASP A 105 -20.58 -3.45 -0.36
N ASN A 106 -20.12 -3.17 -1.57
CA ASN A 106 -20.22 -1.84 -2.18
C ASN A 106 -19.68 -0.71 -1.27
N GLY A 107 -18.63 -0.99 -0.50
CA GLY A 107 -18.01 -0.05 0.45
C GLY A 107 -18.74 0.12 1.78
N ALA A 108 -19.94 -0.47 1.92
CA ALA A 108 -20.69 -0.47 3.17
C ALA A 108 -20.36 -1.71 4.00
N ILE A 109 -20.27 -1.55 5.33
CA ILE A 109 -20.10 -2.69 6.24
C ILE A 109 -21.42 -3.46 6.30
N VAL A 110 -21.41 -4.73 5.88
CA VAL A 110 -22.57 -5.62 5.95
C VAL A 110 -22.50 -6.60 7.11
N TRP A 111 -21.31 -6.81 7.66
CA TRP A 111 -21.08 -7.60 8.86
C TRP A 111 -19.82 -7.13 9.57
N SER A 112 -19.79 -7.18 10.91
CA SER A 112 -18.59 -6.91 11.68
C SER A 112 -18.54 -7.71 12.98
N ALA A 113 -17.33 -8.08 13.40
CA ALA A 113 -17.00 -8.54 14.74
C ALA A 113 -15.86 -7.68 15.28
N ALA A 114 -16.13 -6.94 16.36
CA ALA A 114 -15.14 -6.05 16.97
C ALA A 114 -15.36 -5.98 18.49
N GLY A 115 -14.27 -5.75 19.23
CA GLY A 115 -14.35 -5.43 20.67
C GLY A 115 -14.89 -4.02 20.98
N GLY A 116 -15.47 -3.33 19.99
CA GLY A 116 -15.91 -1.94 20.04
C GLY A 116 -16.64 -1.55 18.75
N ALA A 117 -16.47 -0.31 18.30
CA ALA A 117 -17.02 0.13 17.02
C ALA A 117 -16.48 -0.70 15.85
N ALA A 118 -17.30 -0.86 14.81
CA ALA A 118 -16.87 -1.53 13.59
C ALA A 118 -15.64 -0.83 12.99
N PRO A 119 -14.67 -1.57 12.45
CA PRO A 119 -13.48 -0.95 11.88
C PRO A 119 -13.85 -0.13 10.63
N THR A 120 -13.24 1.04 10.48
CA THR A 120 -13.39 1.88 9.29
C THR A 120 -12.23 1.66 8.34
N ALA A 121 -12.52 1.71 7.03
CA ALA A 121 -11.48 1.61 6.01
C ALA A 121 -10.43 2.71 6.24
N PRO A 122 -9.14 2.39 6.09
CA PRO A 122 -8.09 3.38 6.24
C PRO A 122 -8.20 4.43 5.12
N ASP A 123 -7.79 5.66 5.43
CA ASP A 123 -7.55 6.66 4.40
C ASP A 123 -6.33 6.21 3.57
N ALA A 124 -6.59 5.81 2.32
CA ALA A 124 -5.57 5.33 1.40
C ALA A 124 -4.83 6.47 0.68
N SER A 125 -5.21 7.74 0.88
CA SER A 125 -4.58 8.89 0.21
C SER A 125 -3.06 8.95 0.44
N GLY A 126 -2.61 8.64 1.67
CA GLY A 126 -1.19 8.63 2.00
C GLY A 126 -0.37 7.57 1.26
N LEU A 127 -0.97 6.46 0.84
CA LEU A 127 -0.32 5.45 0.00
C LEU A 127 -0.20 5.93 -1.45
N GLU A 128 -1.25 6.58 -1.96
CA GLU A 128 -1.24 7.14 -3.31
C GLU A 128 -0.19 8.25 -3.45
N ASP A 129 0.00 9.06 -2.42
CA ASP A 129 1.03 10.12 -2.41
C ASP A 129 2.45 9.53 -2.46
N ILE A 130 2.74 8.52 -1.65
CA ILE A 130 4.03 7.82 -1.67
C ILE A 130 4.25 7.15 -3.03
N MET A 131 3.22 6.52 -3.59
CA MET A 131 3.29 5.94 -4.94
C MET A 131 3.57 6.98 -6.01
N ARG A 132 2.90 8.14 -5.95
CA ARG A 132 3.15 9.25 -6.86
C ARG A 132 4.57 9.78 -6.72
N GLU A 133 5.15 9.76 -5.53
CA GLU A 133 6.52 10.18 -5.29
C GLU A 133 7.53 9.21 -5.92
N VAL A 134 7.34 7.89 -5.77
CA VAL A 134 8.25 6.88 -6.38
C VAL A 134 8.16 6.86 -7.89
N MET A 135 6.97 7.11 -8.45
CA MET A 135 6.71 7.00 -9.90
C MET A 135 7.06 8.28 -10.70
N ARG A 136 7.53 9.34 -10.04
CA ARG A 136 7.94 10.63 -10.65
C ARG A 136 9.44 10.70 -10.92
#